data_AF-A0AAE6IUI1-F1
#
_entry.id   AF-A0AAE6IUI1-F1
#
_cell.length_a   1.000
_cell.length_b   1.000
_cell.length_c   1.000
_cell.angle_alpha   90.00
_cell.angle_beta   90.00
_cell.angle_gamma   90.00
#
_symmetry.space_group_name_H-M   'P 1'
#
loop_
_entity.id
_entity.type
_entity.pdbx_description
1 polymer ?
#
loop_
_entity_poly.entity_id
_entity_poly.type
_entity_poly.pdbx_seq_one_letter_code
_entity_poly.pdbx_strand_id
1 'polypeptide(L)'
;MSDGKFLKTEGLTFIGAGKIMYNKLPYDFNIPHLHFLVIKHDQSTYEAVNIEFQLFAMSDTAEKSIAELISLTTSYILTVVTKGRGFTEFMEIAMERSMDNYWAAYRRIENESNKELEDSIFKEMQQVYIDKANEFLVGTFTSLIPSSFARYDQL
;
A
#
# COMPACT_ATOMS: atom_id res chain seq x y z
N MET A 1 -32.78 -16.36 -1.39
CA MET A 1 -31.57 -15.52 -1.41
C MET A 1 -30.80 -15.91 -0.16
N SER A 2 -29.68 -16.62 -0.28
CA SER A 2 -28.85 -16.90 0.90
C SER A 2 -28.21 -15.57 1.30
N ASP A 3 -28.44 -15.12 2.53
CA ASP A 3 -27.59 -14.09 3.14
C ASP A 3 -26.16 -14.58 2.99
N GLY A 4 -25.42 -14.00 2.03
CA GLY A 4 -24.03 -14.37 1.77
C GLY A 4 -23.28 -14.19 3.08
N LYS A 5 -22.68 -15.27 3.60
CA LYS A 5 -21.91 -15.20 4.84
C LYS A 5 -20.64 -14.42 4.56
N PHE A 6 -20.69 -13.11 4.80
CA PHE A 6 -19.51 -12.27 4.87
C PHE A 6 -18.65 -12.72 6.05
N LEU A 7 -17.35 -12.85 5.84
CA LEU A 7 -16.43 -13.04 6.95
C LEU A 7 -16.40 -11.76 7.78
N LYS A 8 -16.57 -11.96 9.08
CA LYS A 8 -16.57 -10.89 10.07
C LYS A 8 -15.17 -10.32 10.22
N THR A 9 -15.10 -9.01 10.35
CA THR A 9 -13.84 -8.29 10.64
C THR A 9 -13.87 -7.57 11.97
N GLU A 10 -15.00 -7.63 12.70
CA GLU A 10 -15.14 -7.05 14.02
C GLU A 10 -14.15 -7.71 15.00
N GLY A 11 -13.36 -6.87 15.68
CA GLY A 11 -12.34 -7.32 16.63
C GLY A 11 -10.98 -7.67 16.00
N LEU A 12 -10.85 -7.63 14.67
CA LEU A 12 -9.56 -7.82 14.01
C LEU A 12 -8.74 -6.53 14.02
N THR A 13 -7.43 -6.66 14.28
CA THR A 13 -6.48 -5.54 14.23
C THR A 13 -5.68 -5.63 12.94
N PHE A 14 -6.11 -4.92 11.90
CA PHE A 14 -5.34 -4.84 10.65
C PHE A 14 -4.16 -3.89 10.81
N ILE A 15 -2.95 -4.35 10.48
CA ILE A 15 -1.70 -3.62 10.68
C ILE A 15 -0.93 -3.36 9.38
N GLY A 16 -1.39 -3.91 8.26
CA GLY A 16 -0.73 -3.74 6.97
C GLY A 16 -1.58 -4.23 5.81
N ALA A 17 -1.27 -3.73 4.62
CA ALA A 17 -1.89 -4.11 3.37
C ALA A 17 -0.84 -4.05 2.24
N GLY A 18 -1.02 -4.88 1.21
CA GLY A 18 -0.08 -4.91 0.07
C GLY A 18 -0.60 -5.65 -1.13
N LYS A 19 0.26 -5.84 -2.13
CA LYS A 19 -0.04 -6.52 -3.40
C LYS A 19 1.03 -7.58 -3.68
N ILE A 20 0.59 -8.78 -4.09
CA ILE A 20 1.44 -9.83 -4.64
C ILE A 20 1.40 -9.66 -6.16
N MET A 21 2.58 -9.51 -6.78
CA MET A 21 2.72 -9.23 -8.21
C MET A 21 3.62 -10.27 -8.87
N TYR A 22 3.11 -10.95 -9.90
CA TYR A 22 3.86 -11.93 -10.67
C TYR A 22 4.44 -11.32 -11.96
N ASN A 23 5.38 -10.38 -11.79
CA ASN A 23 5.89 -9.52 -12.88
C ASN A 23 6.82 -10.21 -13.89
N LYS A 24 7.16 -11.48 -13.69
CA LYS A 24 8.12 -12.22 -14.54
C LYS A 24 7.47 -13.38 -15.30
N LEU A 25 6.15 -13.41 -15.39
CA LEU A 25 5.44 -14.43 -16.17
C LEU A 25 5.32 -14.00 -17.65
N PRO A 26 5.23 -14.95 -18.60
CA PRO A 26 4.95 -14.64 -20.01
C PRO A 26 3.66 -13.81 -20.15
N TYR A 27 3.57 -12.96 -21.19
CA TYR A 27 2.42 -12.06 -21.44
C TYR A 27 1.06 -12.79 -21.46
N ASP A 28 1.08 -14.06 -21.86
CA ASP A 28 -0.07 -14.96 -21.99
C ASP A 28 -0.60 -15.39 -20.62
N PHE A 29 0.15 -15.13 -19.55
CA PHE A 29 -0.13 -15.53 -18.18
C PHE A 29 -0.34 -14.29 -17.30
N ASN A 30 -1.40 -13.55 -17.58
CA ASN A 30 -1.75 -12.33 -16.86
C ASN A 30 -2.50 -12.66 -15.55
N ILE A 31 -1.75 -12.93 -14.48
CA ILE A 31 -2.32 -12.99 -13.13
C ILE A 31 -2.49 -11.55 -12.63
N PRO A 32 -3.70 -11.12 -12.23
CA PRO A 32 -3.88 -9.78 -11.68
C PRO A 32 -3.05 -9.60 -10.41
N HIS A 33 -2.77 -8.35 -10.04
CA HIS A 33 -2.21 -8.06 -8.73
C HIS A 33 -3.17 -8.57 -7.66
N LEU A 34 -2.67 -9.42 -6.77
CA LEU A 34 -3.47 -10.03 -5.72
C LEU A 34 -3.29 -9.24 -4.44
N HIS A 35 -4.38 -8.85 -3.79
CA HIS A 35 -4.34 -7.97 -2.63
C HIS A 35 -4.22 -8.79 -1.36
N PHE A 36 -3.44 -8.30 -0.41
CA PHE A 36 -3.35 -8.94 0.90
C PHE A 36 -3.47 -7.95 2.05
N LEU A 37 -3.92 -8.48 3.19
CA LEU A 37 -3.98 -7.81 4.48
C LEU A 37 -3.10 -8.55 5.49
N VAL A 38 -2.64 -7.82 6.51
CA VAL A 38 -1.97 -8.38 7.68
C VAL A 38 -2.79 -8.04 8.91
N ILE A 39 -3.14 -9.05 9.68
CA ILE A 39 -3.89 -8.96 10.92
C ILE A 39 -2.96 -9.36 12.08
N LYS A 40 -3.00 -8.59 13.16
CA LYS A 40 -2.38 -8.94 14.43
C LYS A 40 -3.45 -9.46 15.39
N HIS A 41 -3.26 -10.67 15.91
CA HIS A 41 -4.18 -11.29 16.86
C HIS A 41 -3.75 -11.04 18.31
N ASP A 42 -2.46 -11.17 18.60
CA ASP A 42 -1.87 -10.94 19.92
C ASP A 42 -0.41 -10.43 19.80
N GLN A 43 0.40 -10.53 20.87
CA GLN A 43 1.80 -10.07 20.84
C GLN A 43 2.70 -10.84 19.88
N SER A 44 2.39 -12.11 19.59
CA SER A 44 3.23 -13.05 18.87
C SER A 44 2.50 -13.79 17.75
N THR A 45 1.31 -13.37 17.36
CA THR A 45 0.51 -14.06 16.34
C THR A 45 0.05 -13.08 15.27
N TYR A 46 0.47 -13.36 14.04
CA TYR A 46 0.15 -12.56 12.85
C TYR A 46 -0.47 -13.44 11.78
N GLU A 47 -1.43 -12.91 11.05
CA GLU A 47 -2.11 -13.58 9.96
C GLU A 47 -2.02 -12.71 8.71
N ALA A 48 -1.60 -13.29 7.59
CA ALA A 48 -1.67 -12.66 6.29
C ALA A 48 -2.79 -13.30 5.48
N VAL A 49 -3.58 -12.48 4.80
CA VAL A 49 -4.78 -12.91 4.08
C VAL A 49 -4.75 -12.42 2.65
N ASN A 50 -4.81 -13.32 1.67
CA ASN A 50 -5.08 -12.95 0.28
C ASN A 50 -6.59 -12.85 0.08
N ILE A 51 -7.05 -11.71 -0.44
CA ILE A 51 -8.47 -11.38 -0.49
C ILE A 51 -9.17 -12.09 -1.65
N GLU A 52 -8.55 -12.17 -2.83
CA GLU A 52 -9.15 -12.76 -4.03
C GLU A 52 -9.35 -14.27 -3.91
N PHE A 53 -8.38 -14.98 -3.33
CA PHE A 53 -8.43 -16.44 -3.21
C PHE A 53 -8.80 -16.93 -1.80
N GLN A 54 -9.08 -16.00 -0.87
CA GLN A 54 -9.50 -16.33 0.48
C GLN A 54 -8.49 -17.26 1.18
N LEU A 55 -7.20 -16.99 0.98
CA LEU A 55 -6.10 -17.79 1.53
C LEU A 55 -5.54 -17.10 2.76
N PHE A 56 -5.24 -17.89 3.79
CA PHE A 56 -4.79 -17.42 5.10
C PHE A 56 -3.50 -18.13 5.48
N ALA A 57 -2.52 -17.40 5.99
CA ALA A 57 -1.28 -17.94 6.54
C ALA A 57 -0.94 -17.24 7.85
N MET A 58 -0.47 -18.00 8.85
CA MET A 58 -0.24 -17.51 10.21
C MET A 58 1.15 -17.89 10.72
N SER A 59 1.83 -16.93 11.34
CA SER A 59 3.17 -17.10 11.92
C SER A 59 3.38 -16.14 13.09
N ASP A 60 4.56 -16.28 13.71
CA ASP A 60 5.05 -15.46 14.82
C ASP A 60 5.49 -14.03 14.45
N THR A 61 5.65 -13.71 13.16
CA THR A 61 5.91 -12.33 12.69
C THR A 61 5.10 -12.03 11.43
N ALA A 62 4.83 -10.74 11.19
CA ALA A 62 4.11 -10.29 10.00
C ALA A 62 4.82 -10.72 8.71
N GLU A 63 6.14 -10.57 8.64
CA GLU A 63 6.96 -10.91 7.47
C GLU A 63 6.90 -12.40 7.14
N LYS A 64 6.93 -13.26 8.16
CA LYS A 64 6.82 -14.70 7.97
C LYS A 64 5.41 -15.07 7.51
N SER A 65 4.36 -14.51 8.11
CA SER A 65 2.98 -14.73 7.64
C SER A 65 2.80 -14.32 6.18
N ILE A 66 3.38 -13.18 5.76
CA ILE A 66 3.36 -12.74 4.36
C ILE A 66 4.13 -13.72 3.47
N ALA A 67 5.34 -14.15 3.87
CA ALA A 67 6.14 -15.09 3.08
C ALA A 67 5.43 -16.43 2.89
N GLU A 68 4.79 -16.94 3.95
CA GLU A 68 3.98 -18.14 3.90
C GLU A 68 2.74 -17.96 3.02
N LEU A 69 2.05 -16.81 3.11
CA LEU A 69 0.92 -16.50 2.23
C LEU A 69 1.34 -16.47 0.76
N ILE A 70 2.48 -15.88 0.43
CA ILE A 70 3.02 -15.85 -0.94
C ILE A 70 3.30 -17.27 -1.44
N SER A 71 3.90 -18.12 -0.61
CA SER A 71 4.17 -19.52 -0.93
C SER A 71 2.88 -20.31 -1.16
N LEU A 72 1.90 -20.14 -0.27
CA LEU A 72 0.57 -20.77 -0.36
C LEU A 72 -0.18 -20.30 -1.62
N THR A 73 -0.20 -19.00 -1.88
CA THR A 73 -0.85 -18.39 -3.06
C THR A 73 -0.22 -18.90 -4.35
N THR A 74 1.11 -18.95 -4.41
CA THR A 74 1.83 -19.48 -5.58
C THR A 74 1.53 -20.95 -5.80
N SER A 75 1.55 -21.75 -4.72
CA SER A 75 1.22 -23.19 -4.78
C SER A 75 -0.21 -23.43 -5.21
N TYR A 76 -1.15 -22.61 -4.73
CA TYR A 76 -2.55 -22.64 -5.12
C TYR A 76 -2.72 -22.34 -6.61
N ILE A 77 -2.14 -21.25 -7.10
CA ILE A 77 -2.16 -20.88 -8.52
C ILE A 77 -1.64 -22.01 -9.40
N LEU A 78 -0.46 -22.55 -9.06
CA LEU A 78 0.15 -23.65 -9.81
C LEU A 78 -0.75 -24.89 -9.81
N THR A 79 -1.37 -25.21 -8.67
CA THR A 79 -2.27 -26.37 -8.56
C THR A 79 -3.52 -26.20 -9.42
N VAL A 80 -4.18 -25.04 -9.35
CA VAL A 80 -5.39 -24.77 -10.12
C VAL A 80 -5.12 -24.76 -11.62
N VAL A 81 -3.99 -24.21 -12.04
CA VAL A 81 -3.61 -24.14 -13.46
C VAL A 81 -3.22 -25.52 -14.00
N THR A 82 -2.51 -26.33 -13.22
CA THR A 82 -1.98 -27.63 -13.69
C THR A 82 -2.95 -28.79 -13.52
N LYS A 83 -3.85 -28.73 -12.53
CA LYS A 83 -4.72 -29.84 -12.13
C LYS A 83 -6.19 -29.45 -11.93
N GLY A 84 -6.49 -28.15 -11.77
CA GLY A 84 -7.83 -27.64 -11.54
C GLY A 84 -8.54 -27.20 -12.81
N ARG A 85 -9.53 -26.31 -12.67
CA ARG A 85 -10.27 -25.74 -13.83
C ARG A 85 -9.62 -24.49 -14.42
N GLY A 86 -8.36 -24.21 -14.07
CA GLY A 86 -7.64 -23.02 -14.52
C GLY A 86 -8.35 -21.72 -14.12
N PHE A 87 -8.34 -20.73 -15.03
CA PHE A 87 -8.87 -19.38 -14.75
C PHE A 87 -10.35 -19.34 -14.38
N THR A 88 -11.16 -20.32 -14.79
CA THR A 88 -12.58 -20.39 -14.39
C THR A 88 -12.72 -20.49 -12.87
N GLU A 89 -11.88 -21.29 -12.23
CA GLU A 89 -11.89 -21.45 -10.76
C GLU A 89 -11.42 -20.18 -10.05
N PHE A 90 -10.40 -19.49 -10.60
CA PHE A 90 -9.99 -18.19 -10.09
C PHE A 90 -11.11 -17.16 -10.15
N MET A 91 -11.83 -17.08 -11.29
CA MET A 91 -12.94 -16.15 -11.46
C MET A 91 -14.07 -16.44 -10.47
N GLU A 92 -14.45 -17.71 -10.31
CA GLU A 92 -15.52 -18.11 -9.39
C GLU A 92 -15.21 -17.66 -7.96
N ILE A 93 -14.00 -17.93 -7.47
CA ILE A 93 -13.61 -17.60 -6.10
C ILE A 93 -13.43 -16.09 -5.90
N ALA A 94 -12.81 -15.40 -6.87
CA ALA A 94 -12.62 -13.95 -6.79
C ALA A 94 -13.93 -13.16 -6.88
N MET A 95 -14.99 -13.74 -7.45
CA MET A 95 -16.33 -13.16 -7.49
C MET A 95 -17.17 -13.44 -6.23
N GLU A 96 -16.68 -14.29 -5.32
CA GLU A 96 -17.37 -14.52 -4.06
C GLU A 96 -17.34 -13.27 -3.17
N ARG A 97 -18.46 -13.04 -2.50
CA ARG A 97 -18.67 -11.88 -1.63
C ARG A 97 -18.22 -12.10 -0.18
N SER A 98 -17.74 -13.29 0.16
CA SER A 98 -17.32 -13.65 1.52
C SER A 98 -16.28 -12.67 2.08
N MET A 99 -15.44 -12.08 1.22
CA MET A 99 -14.37 -11.16 1.59
C MET A 99 -14.72 -9.67 1.49
N ASP A 100 -15.98 -9.27 1.26
CA ASP A 100 -16.37 -7.85 1.07
C ASP A 100 -15.92 -6.96 2.26
N ASN A 101 -15.98 -7.47 3.49
CA ASN A 101 -15.51 -6.75 4.69
C ASN A 101 -13.99 -6.59 4.73
N TYR A 102 -13.24 -7.58 4.28
CA TYR A 102 -11.79 -7.52 4.15
C TYR A 102 -11.40 -6.53 3.06
N TRP A 103 -12.10 -6.53 1.93
CA TRP A 103 -11.96 -5.52 0.89
C TRP A 103 -12.18 -4.09 1.40
N ALA A 104 -13.17 -3.88 2.27
CA ALA A 104 -13.38 -2.59 2.90
C ALA A 104 -12.21 -2.18 3.82
N ALA A 105 -11.67 -3.12 4.60
CA ALA A 105 -10.49 -2.89 5.43
C ALA A 105 -9.24 -2.56 4.60
N TYR A 106 -9.02 -3.27 3.50
CA TYR A 106 -7.94 -3.00 2.56
C TYR A 106 -7.98 -1.58 2.01
N ARG A 107 -9.13 -1.17 1.46
CA ARG A 107 -9.30 0.18 0.90
C ARG A 107 -9.13 1.26 1.96
N ARG A 108 -9.56 1.00 3.20
CA ARG A 108 -9.34 1.92 4.31
C ARG A 108 -7.84 2.15 4.55
N ILE A 109 -7.05 1.08 4.66
CA ILE A 109 -5.60 1.17 4.87
C ILE A 109 -4.90 1.84 3.68
N GLU A 110 -5.23 1.43 2.45
CA GLU A 110 -4.63 2.02 1.24
C GLU A 110 -4.90 3.54 1.17
N ASN A 111 -6.12 3.97 1.49
CA ASN A 111 -6.46 5.39 1.51
C ASN A 111 -5.83 6.16 2.68
N GLU A 112 -5.70 5.54 3.86
CA GLU A 112 -4.99 6.12 5.00
C GLU A 112 -3.51 6.37 4.64
N SER A 113 -2.83 5.41 4.03
CA SER A 113 -1.45 5.57 3.54
C SER A 113 -1.32 6.64 2.44
N ASN A 114 -2.30 6.71 1.52
CA ASN A 114 -2.30 7.74 0.47
C ASN A 114 -2.47 9.15 1.05
N LYS A 115 -3.29 9.30 2.10
CA LYS A 115 -3.45 10.58 2.78
C LYS A 115 -2.15 11.03 3.45
N GLU A 116 -1.44 10.12 4.12
CA GLU A 116 -0.12 10.42 4.70
C GLU A 116 0.88 10.87 3.63
N LEU A 117 0.84 10.24 2.45
CA LEU A 117 1.65 10.65 1.30
C LEU A 117 1.25 12.03 0.77
N GLU A 118 -0.05 12.32 0.62
CA GLU A 118 -0.56 13.64 0.22
C GLU A 118 -0.09 14.74 1.19
N ASP A 119 -0.25 14.51 2.50
CA ASP A 119 0.19 15.43 3.54
C ASP A 119 1.71 15.68 3.48
N SER A 120 2.50 14.65 3.15
CA SER A 120 3.95 14.77 2.95
C SER A 120 4.30 15.61 1.73
N ILE A 121 3.67 15.33 0.59
CA ILE A 121 3.88 16.09 -0.65
C ILE A 121 3.49 17.56 -0.45
N PHE A 122 2.37 17.82 0.22
CA PHE A 122 1.90 19.17 0.47
C PHE A 122 2.88 19.96 1.36
N LYS A 123 3.44 19.33 2.40
CA LYS A 123 4.49 19.94 3.24
C LYS A 123 5.75 20.26 2.44
N GLU A 124 6.20 19.35 1.58
CA GLU A 124 7.36 19.59 0.71
C GLU A 124 7.10 20.76 -0.25
N MET A 125 5.92 20.81 -0.87
CA MET A 125 5.54 21.91 -1.77
C MET A 125 5.48 23.27 -1.04
N GLN A 126 4.95 23.30 0.19
CA GLN A 126 4.98 24.51 1.01
C GLN A 126 6.40 24.98 1.30
N GLN A 127 7.30 24.03 1.63
CA GLN A 127 8.70 24.37 1.89
C GLN A 127 9.38 24.96 0.65
N VAL A 128 9.19 24.37 -0.53
CA VAL A 128 9.71 24.91 -1.79
C VAL A 128 9.19 26.33 -2.07
N TYR A 129 7.92 26.60 -1.75
CA TYR A 129 7.36 27.93 -1.91
C TYR A 129 7.99 28.95 -0.95
N ILE A 130 8.17 28.56 0.32
CA ILE A 130 8.84 29.38 1.34
C ILE A 130 10.29 29.68 0.93
N ASP A 131 11.02 28.67 0.47
CA ASP A 131 12.42 28.81 0.06
C ASP A 131 12.55 29.79 -1.12
N LYS A 132 11.69 29.66 -2.14
CA LYS A 132 11.64 30.61 -3.27
C LYS A 132 11.25 32.02 -2.84
N ALA A 133 10.31 32.17 -1.91
CA ALA A 133 9.94 33.49 -1.40
C ALA A 133 11.10 34.14 -0.64
N ASN A 134 11.85 33.37 0.15
CA ASN A 134 13.04 33.83 0.85
C ASN A 134 14.16 34.21 -0.11
N GLU A 135 14.44 33.41 -1.14
CA GLU A 135 15.40 33.77 -2.20
C GLU A 135 15.04 35.09 -2.88
N PHE A 136 13.76 35.28 -3.21
CA PHE A 136 13.27 36.52 -3.80
C PHE A 136 13.45 37.73 -2.86
N LEU A 137 13.12 37.58 -1.58
CA LEU A 137 13.30 38.64 -0.58
C LEU A 137 14.79 38.99 -0.40
N VAL A 138 15.66 38.00 -0.23
CA VAL A 138 17.11 38.21 -0.07
C VAL A 138 17.72 38.88 -1.31
N GLY A 139 17.33 38.43 -2.51
CA GLY A 139 17.78 39.04 -3.77
C GLY A 139 17.31 40.49 -3.92
N THR A 140 16.08 40.78 -3.49
CA THR A 140 15.52 42.14 -3.50
C THR A 140 16.26 43.04 -2.50
N PHE A 141 16.49 42.58 -1.27
CA PHE A 141 17.21 43.36 -0.26
C PHE A 141 18.67 43.61 -0.63
N THR A 142 19.39 42.64 -1.19
CA THR A 142 20.77 42.84 -1.68
C THR A 142 20.84 43.79 -2.87
N SER A 143 19.83 43.82 -3.73
CA SER A 143 19.74 44.77 -4.84
C SER A 143 19.36 46.20 -4.42
N LEU A 144 18.73 46.36 -3.25
CA LEU A 144 18.29 47.64 -2.68
C LEU A 144 19.34 48.31 -1.79
N ILE A 145 20.44 47.63 -1.43
CA ILE A 145 21.59 48.28 -0.79
C ILE A 145 22.31 49.06 -1.89
N PRO A 146 22.28 50.42 -1.88
CA PRO A 146 22.95 51.20 -2.90
C PRO A 146 24.46 50.93 -2.82
N SER A 147 25.09 50.69 -3.97
CA SER A 147 26.54 50.57 -4.12
C SER A 147 27.30 51.84 -3.66
N SER A 148 26.59 52.92 -3.32
CA SER A 148 27.12 54.15 -2.73
C SER A 148 27.35 54.08 -1.21
N PHE A 149 26.90 53.05 -0.49
CA PHE A 149 27.22 52.89 0.94
C PHE A 149 28.53 52.15 1.22
N ALA A 150 29.20 51.59 0.19
CA ALA A 150 30.45 50.84 0.35
C ALA A 150 31.74 51.68 0.21
N ARG A 151 31.66 53.01 0.15
CA ARG A 151 32.84 53.89 0.07
C ARG A 151 32.71 55.12 0.97
N TYR A 152 32.71 54.91 2.28
CA TYR A 152 33.08 55.98 3.23
C TYR A 152 33.82 55.36 4.42
N ASP A 153 34.94 54.69 4.16
CA ASP A 153 35.92 54.28 5.19
C ASP A 153 37.35 54.24 4.60
N GLN A 154 37.69 55.26 3.82
CA GLN A 154 39.09 55.56 3.48
C GLN A 154 39.32 57.07 3.58
N LEU A 155 39.52 57.53 4.80
CA LEU A 155 40.31 58.71 5.14
C LEU A 155 41.32 58.30 6.22
#